data_AF-A0A090QLI6-F1
#
_entry.id   AF-A0A090QLI6-F1
#
_cell.length_a   1.000
_cell.length_b   1.000
_cell.length_c   1.000
_cell.angle_alpha   90.00
_cell.angle_beta   90.00
_cell.angle_gamma   90.00
#
_symmetry.space_group_name_H-M   'P 1'
#
loop_
_entity.id
_entity.type
_entity.pdbx_description
1 polymer ?
#
loop_
_entity_poly.entity_id
_entity_poly.type
_entity_poly.pdbx_seq_one_letter_code
_entity_poly.pdbx_strand_id
1 'polypeptide(L)' 'MIRTIIESYQWTEGLNLTCSIGLAEYVPGESIDTFIQRADRALYKAKRQGRNRVEAAS' A
#
# COMPACT_ATOMS: atom_id res chain seq x y z
N MET A 1 -6.37 -7.30 6.01
CA MET A 1 -5.96 -7.38 7.43
C MET A 1 -5.73 -5.98 7.99
N ILE A 2 -4.58 -5.30 7.78
CA ILE A 2 -4.36 -3.95 8.38
C ILE A 2 -5.14 -2.80 7.69
N ARG A 3 -5.28 -2.80 6.36
CA ARG A 3 -6.06 -1.77 5.63
C ARG A 3 -7.49 -1.67 6.14
N THR A 4 -8.15 -2.82 6.26
CA THR A 4 -9.53 -2.93 6.74
C THR A 4 -9.64 -2.45 8.19
N ILE A 5 -8.66 -2.75 9.04
CA ILE A 5 -8.63 -2.27 10.43
C ILE A 5 -8.56 -0.74 10.46
N ILE A 6 -7.66 -0.13 9.69
CA ILE A 6 -7.52 1.33 9.58
C ILE A 6 -8.84 1.96 9.13
N GLU A 7 -9.49 1.39 8.11
CA GLU A 7 -10.76 1.87 7.56
C GLU A 7 -11.93 1.75 8.55
N SER A 8 -12.00 0.66 9.33
CA SER A 8 -13.09 0.43 10.29
C SER A 8 -12.89 1.12 11.64
N TYR A 9 -11.67 1.59 11.92
CA TYR A 9 -11.34 2.17 13.22
C TYR A 9 -12.09 3.48 13.43
N GLN A 10 -12.62 3.65 14.64
CA GLN A 10 -13.29 4.89 15.05
C GLN A 10 -12.22 5.90 15.45
N TRP A 11 -11.75 6.66 14.47
CA TRP A 11 -10.78 7.72 14.71
C TRP A 11 -11.42 8.87 15.49
N THR A 12 -10.59 9.58 16.25
CA THR A 12 -11.02 10.76 17.00
C THR A 12 -11.64 11.80 16.07
N GLU A 13 -12.53 12.63 16.62
CA GLU A 13 -13.12 13.77 15.90
C GLU A 13 -13.95 13.39 14.65
N GLY A 14 -14.38 12.13 14.54
CA GLY A 14 -15.22 11.68 13.41
C GLY A 14 -14.47 11.58 12.08
N LEU A 15 -13.13 11.48 12.13
CA LEU A 15 -12.31 11.31 10.94
C LEU A 15 -12.51 9.94 10.29
N ASN A 16 -12.65 9.92 8.97
CA ASN A 16 -12.66 8.70 8.18
C ASN A 16 -11.31 8.53 7.49
N LEU A 17 -10.42 7.74 8.08
CA LEU A 17 -9.10 7.48 7.52
C LEU A 17 -9.06 6.15 6.77
N THR A 18 -8.33 6.13 5.66
CA THR A 18 -8.01 4.93 4.91
C THR A 18 -6.53 4.93 4.55
N CYS A 19 -5.99 3.78 4.17
CA CYS A 19 -4.63 3.69 3.64
C CYS A 19 -4.61 2.98 2.28
N SER A 20 -3.62 3.33 1.46
CA SER A 20 -3.27 2.60 0.25
C SER A 20 -1.94 1.91 0.49
N ILE A 21 -1.78 0.68 -0.01
CA ILE A 21 -0.60 -0.15 0.27
C ILE A 21 -0.04 -0.66 -1.06
N GLY A 22 1.27 -0.55 -1.23
CA GLY A 22 2.02 -1.19 -2.30
C GLY A 22 2.79 -2.38 -1.77
N LEU A 23 2.70 -3.52 -2.47
CA LEU A 23 3.38 -4.75 -2.11
C LEU A 23 4.30 -5.19 -3.25
N ALA A 24 5.49 -5.68 -2.90
CA ALA A 24 6.38 -6.39 -3.81
C ALA A 24 6.93 -7.63 -3.10
N GLU A 25 7.09 -8.72 -3.83
CA GLU A 25 7.79 -9.91 -3.35
C GLU A 25 9.27 -9.79 -3.69
N TYR A 26 10.17 -10.01 -2.74
CA TYR A 26 11.61 -9.90 -2.97
C TYR A 26 12.10 -10.95 -3.98
N VAL A 27 12.85 -10.50 -4.98
CA VAL A 27 13.43 -11.34 -6.03
C VAL A 27 14.90 -11.60 -5.72
N PRO A 28 15.35 -12.87 -5.61
CA PRO A 28 16.75 -13.18 -5.36
C PRO A 28 17.69 -12.53 -6.38
N GLY A 29 18.70 -11.80 -5.88
CA GLY A 29 19.68 -11.09 -6.70
C GLY A 29 19.27 -9.68 -7.10
N GLU A 30 18.06 -9.21 -6.77
CA GLU A 30 17.69 -7.80 -6.95
C GLU A 30 18.31 -6.92 -5.86
N SER A 31 18.57 -5.65 -6.19
CA SER A 31 19.00 -4.66 -5.20
C SER A 31 17.83 -4.24 -4.30
N ILE A 32 18.15 -3.84 -3.07
CA ILE A 32 17.16 -3.31 -2.13
C ILE A 32 16.43 -2.08 -2.72
N ASP A 33 17.14 -1.21 -3.42
CA ASP A 33 16.54 -0.04 -4.08
C ASP A 33 15.49 -0.46 -5.12
N THR A 34 15.78 -1.49 -5.91
CA THR A 34 14.86 -2.02 -6.91
C THR A 34 13.62 -2.63 -6.23
N PHE A 35 13.83 -3.42 -5.18
CA PHE A 35 12.77 -4.00 -4.38
C PHE A 35 11.82 -2.93 -3.81
N ILE A 36 12.38 -1.87 -3.20
CA ILE A 36 11.60 -0.76 -2.63
C ILE A 36 10.89 0.03 -3.73
N GLN A 37 11.54 0.32 -4.86
CA GLN A 37 10.91 1.01 -5.98
C GLN A 37 9.71 0.25 -6.54
N ARG A 38 9.76 -1.09 -6.60
CA ARG A 38 8.62 -1.90 -7.04
C ARG A 38 7.44 -1.76 -6.08
N ALA A 39 7.68 -1.82 -4.77
CA ALA A 39 6.65 -1.61 -3.76
C ALA A 39 6.07 -0.18 -3.83
N ASP A 40 6.90 0.85 -3.98
CA ASP A 40 6.44 2.24 -4.12
C ASP A 40 5.62 2.46 -5.41
N ARG A 41 6.05 1.86 -6.52
CA ARG A 41 5.29 1.90 -7.78
C ARG A 41 3.90 1.28 -7.61
N ALA A 42 3.81 0.16 -6.89
CA ALA A 42 2.53 -0.46 -6.56
C ALA A 42 1.67 0.47 -5.68
N LEU A 43 2.25 1.12 -4.67
CA LEU A 43 1.56 2.10 -3.83
C LEU A 43 1.02 3.27 -4.66
N TYR A 44 1.82 3.78 -5.59
CA TYR A 44 1.41 4.86 -6.48
C TYR A 44 0.26 4.43 -7.39
N LYS A 45 0.30 3.20 -7.91
CA LYS A 45 -0.82 2.61 -8.67
C LYS A 45 -2.09 2.55 -7.82
N ALA A 46 -2.00 2.09 -6.57
CA ALA A 46 -3.14 2.04 -5.64
C ALA A 46 -3.76 3.43 -5.45
N LYS A 47 -2.94 4.46 -5.27
CA LYS A 47 -3.39 5.86 -5.14
C LYS A 47 -4.09 6.36 -6.40
N ARG A 48 -3.56 6.05 -7.60
CA ARG A 48 -4.16 6.48 -8.87
C ARG A 48 -5.45 5.74 -9.21
N GLN A 49 -5.62 4.50 -8.78
CA GLN A 49 -6.82 3.70 -9.05
C GLN A 49 -7.96 3.92 -8.04
N GLY A 50 -7.94 5.02 -7.30
CA GLY A 50 -9.02 5.38 -6.37
C GLY A 50 -8.71 5.17 -4.90
N ARG A 51 -7.45 4.94 -4.52
CA ARG A 51 -6.98 4.79 -3.14
C ARG A 51 -7.68 3.63 -2.42
N ASN A 52 -7.52 3.57 -1.08
CA ASN A 52 -8.09 2.58 -0.17
C ASN A 52 -8.00 1.13 -0.68
N ARG A 53 -6.84 0.75 -1.23
CA ARG A 53 -6.62 -0.56 -1.84
C ARG A 53 -5.17 -1.00 -1.72
N VAL A 54 -4.96 -2.27 -2.04
CA VAL A 54 -3.64 -2.88 -2.11
C VAL A 54 -3.36 -3.20 -3.57
N GLU A 55 -2.19 -2.82 -4.05
CA GLU A 55 -1.66 -3.24 -5.35
C GLU A 55 -0.35 -3.99 -5.16
N ALA A 56 -0.11 -4.98 -6.01
CA ALA A 56 1.14 -5.73 -6.03
C ALA A 56 1.94 -5.42 -7.30
N ALA A 57 3.27 -5.45 -7.19
CA ALA A 57 4.20 -5.43 -8.30
C ALA A 57 5.04 -6.71 -8.32
N SER A 58 5.19 -7.26 -9.53
CA SER A 58 6.20 -8.27 -9.87
C SER A 58 7.55 -7.63 -10.08
#